data_AF-A0A8J2HHY4-F1
#
_entry.id   AF-A0A8J2HHY4-F1
#
_cell.length_a   1.000
_cell.length_b   1.000
_cell.length_c   1.000
_cell.angle_alpha   90.00
_cell.angle_beta   90.00
_cell.angle_gamma   90.00
#
_symmetry.space_group_name_H-M   'P 1'
#
loop_
_entity.id
_entity.type
_entity.pdbx_description
1 polymer ?
#
loop_
_entity_poly.entity_id
_entity_poly.type
_entity_poly.pdbx_seq_one_letter_code
_entity_poly.pdbx_strand_id
1 'polypeptide(L)'
;MMILCLILILGVLGCQSKINHKDSSYLNHVQLVHQFRCSLPQPRAVRIEELLSVGPSPDEIFYPFSTVLSRCEGAGCCPQENQVCGPIQTRNVSLVFMVKHRIDQQRDRHHEVIHAVEHVKCACVDKDKEPFQNF
;
A
#
# COMPACT_ATOMS: atom_id res chain seq x y z
N MET A 1 -9.43 -63.94 -16.53
CA MET A 1 -9.56 -62.62 -17.20
C MET A 1 -10.27 -61.56 -16.36
N MET A 2 -11.32 -61.87 -15.59
CA MET A 2 -12.02 -60.86 -14.76
C MET A 2 -11.16 -60.28 -13.61
N ILE A 3 -10.30 -61.11 -13.00
CA ILE A 3 -9.44 -60.68 -11.88
C ILE A 3 -8.37 -59.67 -12.35
N LEU A 4 -7.80 -59.85 -13.55
CA LEU A 4 -6.84 -58.88 -14.12
C LEU A 4 -7.48 -57.52 -14.39
N CYS A 5 -8.73 -57.49 -14.85
CA CYS A 5 -9.46 -56.23 -15.06
C CYS A 5 -9.71 -55.50 -13.73
N LEU A 6 -10.08 -56.21 -12.66
CA LEU A 6 -10.29 -55.61 -11.33
C LEU A 6 -9.01 -54.99 -10.76
N ILE A 7 -7.86 -55.65 -10.93
CA ILE A 7 -6.58 -55.14 -10.45
C ILE A 7 -6.16 -53.88 -11.24
N LEU A 8 -6.39 -53.87 -12.56
CA LEU A 8 -6.13 -52.69 -13.39
C LEU A 8 -7.05 -51.53 -13.01
N ILE A 9 -8.34 -51.77 -12.76
CA ILE A 9 -9.29 -50.73 -12.35
C ILE A 9 -8.92 -50.16 -10.97
N LEU A 10 -8.54 -51.01 -10.01
CA LEU A 10 -8.08 -50.57 -8.68
C LEU A 10 -6.73 -49.82 -8.75
N GLY A 11 -5.83 -50.22 -9.65
CA GLY A 11 -4.56 -49.52 -9.89
C GLY A 11 -4.74 -48.13 -10.50
N VAL A 12 -5.72 -47.96 -11.40
CA VAL A 12 -6.04 -46.66 -12.02
C VAL A 12 -6.79 -45.74 -11.06
N LEU A 13 -7.64 -46.28 -10.17
CA LEU A 13 -8.29 -45.52 -9.09
C LEU A 13 -7.35 -45.14 -7.94
N GLY A 14 -6.24 -45.87 -7.77
CA GLY A 14 -5.21 -45.63 -6.75
C GLY A 14 -4.25 -44.48 -7.06
N CYS A 15 -4.20 -43.99 -8.31
CA CYS A 15 -3.56 -42.72 -8.65
C CYS A 15 -4.51 -41.54 -8.40
N GLN A 16 -5.08 -41.44 -7.19
CA GLN A 16 -5.59 -40.17 -6.73
C GLN A 16 -4.37 -39.27 -6.52
N SER A 17 -4.13 -38.39 -7.49
CA SER A 17 -3.20 -37.29 -7.41
C SER A 17 -3.42 -36.56 -6.09
N LYS A 18 -2.61 -36.88 -5.08
CA LYS A 18 -2.42 -36.01 -3.92
C LYS A 18 -1.68 -34.79 -4.44
N ILE A 19 -2.39 -33.90 -5.12
CA ILE A 19 -1.93 -32.52 -5.26
C ILE A 19 -1.71 -32.09 -3.81
N ASN A 20 -0.45 -31.87 -3.43
CA ASN A 20 -0.14 -31.61 -2.03
C ASN A 20 -0.93 -30.35 -1.67
N HIS A 21 -1.68 -30.37 -0.57
CA HIS A 21 -2.46 -29.22 -0.11
C HIS A 21 -1.61 -27.93 -0.03
N LYS A 22 -0.30 -28.09 0.21
CA LYS A 22 0.70 -27.00 0.16
C LYS A 22 0.83 -26.37 -1.23
N ASP A 23 0.81 -27.16 -2.29
CA ASP A 23 0.92 -26.70 -3.68
C ASP A 23 -0.33 -25.89 -4.07
N SER A 24 -1.52 -26.33 -3.66
CA SER A 24 -2.76 -25.58 -3.90
C SER A 24 -2.78 -24.24 -3.16
N SER A 25 -2.39 -24.21 -1.89
CA SER A 25 -2.30 -22.96 -1.10
C SER A 25 -1.30 -21.98 -1.71
N TYR A 26 -0.13 -22.47 -2.14
CA TYR A 26 0.88 -21.67 -2.83
C TYR A 26 0.34 -21.08 -4.14
N LEU A 27 -0.29 -21.89 -4.99
CA LEU A 27 -0.85 -21.42 -6.26
C LEU A 27 -1.96 -20.38 -6.05
N ASN A 28 -2.83 -20.59 -5.05
CA ASN A 28 -3.86 -19.62 -4.68
C ASN A 28 -3.25 -18.29 -4.23
N HIS A 29 -2.19 -18.33 -3.42
CA HIS A 29 -1.49 -17.13 -2.98
C HIS A 29 -0.86 -16.38 -4.16
N VAL A 30 -0.15 -17.08 -5.04
CA VAL A 30 0.43 -16.50 -6.27
C VAL A 30 -0.64 -15.86 -7.14
N GLN A 31 -1.79 -16.53 -7.33
CA GLN A 31 -2.91 -16.00 -8.10
C GLN A 31 -3.48 -14.73 -7.46
N LEU A 32 -3.67 -14.70 -6.14
CA LEU A 32 -4.14 -13.50 -5.42
C LEU A 32 -3.20 -12.31 -5.65
N VAL A 33 -1.88 -12.53 -5.51
CA VAL A 33 -0.86 -11.49 -5.74
C VAL A 33 -0.90 -10.98 -7.18
N HIS A 34 -1.04 -11.86 -8.17
CA HIS A 34 -1.13 -11.45 -9.58
C HIS A 34 -2.42 -10.71 -9.93
N GLN A 35 -3.51 -10.96 -9.20
CA GLN A 35 -4.79 -10.27 -9.36
C GLN A 35 -4.78 -8.90 -8.68
N PHE A 36 -4.10 -8.75 -7.54
CA PHE A 36 -4.01 -7.50 -6.81
C PHE A 36 -2.90 -6.58 -7.35
N ARG A 37 -3.07 -6.10 -8.59
CA ARG A 37 -2.05 -5.29 -9.29
C ARG A 37 -2.04 -3.83 -8.83
N CYS A 38 -0.85 -3.25 -8.78
CA CYS A 38 -0.64 -1.82 -8.59
C CYS A 38 -1.46 -1.01 -9.61
N SER A 39 -2.38 -0.15 -9.13
CA SER A 39 -3.30 0.58 -10.01
C SER A 39 -3.83 1.88 -9.39
N LEU A 40 -4.77 1.77 -8.45
CA LEU A 40 -5.44 2.91 -7.84
C LEU A 40 -4.85 3.22 -6.45
N PRO A 41 -4.50 4.49 -6.19
CA PRO A 41 -4.09 4.92 -4.86
C PRO A 41 -5.10 4.52 -3.78
N GLN A 42 -4.60 4.17 -2.60
CA GLN A 42 -5.41 3.86 -1.42
C GLN A 42 -5.33 5.01 -0.40
N PRO A 43 -6.41 5.29 0.35
CA PRO A 43 -6.36 6.24 1.45
C PRO A 43 -5.39 5.78 2.53
N ARG A 44 -4.50 6.67 2.97
CA ARG A 44 -3.57 6.42 4.08
C ARG A 44 -3.59 7.57 5.06
N ALA A 45 -3.51 7.23 6.34
CA ALA A 45 -3.25 8.19 7.40
C ALA A 45 -1.80 8.66 7.27
N VAL A 46 -1.61 9.98 7.18
CA VAL A 46 -0.29 10.62 7.12
C VAL A 46 -0.19 11.57 8.30
N ARG A 47 0.88 11.43 9.08
CA ARG A 47 1.10 12.29 10.25
C ARG A 47 1.63 13.64 9.82
N ILE A 48 1.39 14.67 10.64
CA ILE A 48 1.84 16.03 10.32
C ILE A 48 3.37 16.12 10.24
N GLU A 49 4.09 15.37 11.07
CA GLU A 49 5.55 15.35 11.04
C GLU A 49 6.12 14.85 9.71
N GLU A 50 5.35 14.04 8.97
CA GLU A 50 5.71 13.54 7.64
C GLU A 50 5.39 14.55 6.53
N LEU A 51 4.63 15.62 6.80
CA LEU A 51 4.30 16.66 5.82
C LEU A 51 5.17 17.91 5.97
N LEU A 52 5.85 18.05 7.11
CA LEU A 52 6.68 19.20 7.44
C LEU A 52 8.14 18.86 7.23
N SER A 53 8.83 19.59 6.35
CA SER A 53 10.25 19.32 6.05
C SER A 53 11.19 19.44 7.26
N VAL A 54 10.79 20.20 8.29
CA VAL A 54 11.57 20.45 9.52
C VAL A 54 10.82 19.96 10.78
N GLY A 55 9.63 19.36 10.62
CA GLY A 55 8.75 19.01 11.73
C GLY A 55 8.08 20.22 12.40
N PRO A 56 7.12 20.01 13.32
CA PRO A 56 6.48 21.08 14.08
C PRO A 56 7.43 21.64 15.16
N SER A 57 7.26 22.92 15.53
CA SER A 57 7.96 23.47 16.69
C SER A 57 7.56 22.70 17.97
N PRO A 58 8.46 22.51 18.96
CA PRO A 58 8.14 21.81 20.21
C PRO A 58 6.93 22.38 20.96
N ASP A 59 6.74 23.69 20.84
CA ASP A 59 5.65 24.42 21.49
C ASP A 59 4.36 24.44 20.68
N GLU A 60 4.36 23.96 19.44
CA GLU A 60 3.20 23.91 18.57
C GLU A 60 2.49 22.56 18.64
N ILE A 61 1.16 22.60 18.57
CA ILE A 61 0.33 21.43 18.43
C ILE A 61 -0.62 21.66 17.25
N PHE A 62 -0.53 20.79 16.26
CA PHE A 62 -1.43 20.76 15.11
C PHE A 62 -2.68 19.94 15.43
N TYR A 63 -3.84 20.44 14.99
CA TYR A 63 -5.10 19.71 15.02
C TYR A 63 -5.77 19.78 13.64
N PRO A 64 -6.15 18.63 13.04
CA PRO A 64 -5.86 17.27 13.51
C PRO A 64 -4.36 16.92 13.48
N PHE A 65 -3.94 15.88 14.22
CA PHE A 65 -2.55 15.40 14.28
C PHE A 65 -2.12 14.59 13.04
N SER A 66 -3.09 14.23 12.22
CA SER A 66 -2.90 13.48 10.98
C SER A 66 -3.96 13.90 9.97
N THR A 67 -3.69 13.59 8.72
CA THR A 67 -4.62 13.75 7.60
C THR A 67 -4.75 12.42 6.86
N VAL A 68 -5.64 12.40 5.88
CA VAL A 68 -5.78 11.28 4.94
C VAL A 68 -5.35 11.76 3.56
N LEU A 69 -4.43 11.03 2.94
CA LEU A 69 -4.00 11.28 1.56
C LEU A 69 -4.10 10.00 0.74
N SER A 70 -4.43 10.14 -0.54
CA SER A 70 -4.32 9.06 -1.51
C SER A 70 -2.86 8.74 -1.81
N ARG A 71 -2.46 7.49 -1.59
CA ARG A 71 -1.07 7.01 -1.63
C ARG A 71 -0.93 5.70 -2.41
N CYS A 72 0.20 5.47 -3.06
CA CYS A 72 0.43 4.31 -3.96
C CYS A 72 1.14 3.16 -3.25
N GLU A 73 1.83 3.47 -2.17
CA GLU A 73 2.45 2.51 -1.28
C GLU A 73 1.40 1.46 -0.92
N GLY A 74 1.74 0.17 -1.09
CA GLY A 74 0.83 -0.95 -0.82
C GLY A 74 -0.52 -0.94 -1.55
N ALA A 75 -0.70 -0.13 -2.59
CA ALA A 75 -1.93 -0.12 -3.40
C ALA A 75 -2.05 -1.32 -4.34
N GLY A 76 -0.98 -2.12 -4.46
CA GLY A 76 -0.96 -3.37 -5.20
C GLY A 76 0.45 -3.96 -5.31
N CYS A 77 0.52 -5.13 -5.91
CA CYS A 77 1.74 -5.89 -6.12
C CYS A 77 2.33 -5.61 -7.51
N CYS A 78 3.66 -5.70 -7.60
CA CYS A 78 4.43 -5.59 -8.84
C CYS A 78 5.03 -6.94 -9.24
N PRO A 79 5.17 -7.21 -10.54
CA PRO A 79 5.63 -8.51 -11.03
C PRO A 79 7.13 -8.74 -10.86
N GLN A 80 7.93 -7.68 -10.78
CA GLN A 80 9.38 -7.74 -10.67
C GLN A 80 9.84 -7.27 -9.28
N GLU A 81 10.88 -7.90 -8.73
CA GLU A 81 11.41 -7.61 -7.39
C GLU A 81 12.08 -6.22 -7.28
N ASN A 82 12.62 -5.71 -8.39
CA ASN A 82 13.21 -4.38 -8.49
C ASN A 82 12.17 -3.28 -8.74
N GLN A 83 10.88 -3.60 -8.73
CA GLN A 83 9.80 -2.64 -8.91
C GLN A 83 9.06 -2.35 -7.61
N VAL A 84 8.52 -1.13 -7.51
CA VAL A 84 7.64 -0.69 -6.42
C VAL A 84 6.38 -0.06 -7.01
N CYS A 85 5.28 -0.15 -6.27
CA CYS A 85 4.04 0.54 -6.64
C CYS A 85 4.16 2.02 -6.30
N GLY A 86 4.43 2.86 -7.31
CA GLY A 86 4.69 4.29 -7.15
C GLY A 86 3.71 5.15 -7.94
N PRO A 87 3.63 6.46 -7.64
CA PRO A 87 2.78 7.38 -8.37
C PRO A 87 3.35 7.66 -9.77
N ILE A 88 2.48 7.60 -10.78
CA ILE A 88 2.76 8.09 -12.14
C ILE A 88 1.99 9.37 -12.47
N GLN A 89 1.09 9.77 -11.58
CA GLN A 89 0.38 11.04 -11.65
C GLN A 89 0.05 11.49 -10.22
N THR A 90 0.27 12.76 -9.94
CA THR A 90 0.03 13.38 -8.64
C THR A 90 -0.76 14.67 -8.78
N ARG A 91 -1.28 15.17 -7.67
CA ARG A 91 -1.89 16.50 -7.55
C ARG A 91 -1.48 17.15 -6.23
N ASN A 92 -1.28 18.46 -6.26
CA ASN A 92 -1.05 19.24 -5.05
C ASN A 92 -2.39 19.52 -4.37
N VAL A 93 -2.40 19.41 -3.04
CA VAL A 93 -3.55 19.74 -2.20
C VAL A 93 -3.11 20.66 -1.06
N SER A 94 -4.01 21.52 -0.63
CA SER A 94 -3.82 22.39 0.53
C SER A 94 -4.68 21.86 1.67
N LEU A 95 -4.03 21.61 2.80
CA LEU A 95 -4.65 21.10 4.01
C LEU A 95 -4.58 22.19 5.08
N VAL A 96 -5.72 22.48 5.70
CA VAL A 96 -5.79 23.52 6.73
C VAL A 96 -5.79 22.86 8.09
N PHE A 97 -4.83 23.26 8.93
CA PHE A 97 -4.70 22.79 10.30
C PHE A 97 -4.87 23.94 11.27
N MET A 98 -5.49 23.66 12.41
CA MET A 98 -5.43 24.58 13.54
C MET A 98 -4.13 24.33 14.29
N VAL A 99 -3.36 25.39 14.51
CA VAL A 99 -2.17 25.38 15.35
C VAL A 99 -2.50 26.04 16.68
N LYS A 100 -2.09 25.41 17.78
CA LYS A 100 -2.17 25.97 19.13
C LYS A 100 -0.82 25.85 19.82
N HIS A 101 -0.46 26.84 20.63
CA HIS A 101 0.73 26.74 21.47
C HIS A 101 0.45 25.97 22.76
N ARG A 102 1.41 25.17 23.21
CA ARG A 102 1.34 24.39 24.46
C ARG A 102 1.15 25.29 25.68
N ILE A 103 1.83 26.44 25.68
CA ILE A 103 1.94 27.36 26.81
C ILE A 103 0.79 28.38 26.83
N ASP A 104 0.39 28.93 25.68
CA ASP A 104 -0.75 29.88 25.58
C ASP A 104 -1.90 29.30 24.73
N GLN A 105 -2.76 28.51 25.38
CA GLN A 105 -3.86 27.80 24.71
C GLN A 105 -5.08 28.67 24.36
N GLN A 106 -5.14 29.91 24.86
CA GLN A 106 -6.32 30.75 24.78
C GLN A 106 -6.19 31.94 23.82
N ARG A 107 -4.96 32.40 23.50
CA ARG A 107 -4.78 33.57 22.63
C ARG A 107 -4.14 33.34 21.26
N ASP A 108 -3.40 32.24 21.03
CA ASP A 108 -2.65 32.02 19.79
C ASP A 108 -3.16 30.86 18.91
N ARG A 109 -4.48 30.73 18.75
CA ARG A 109 -5.03 29.77 17.76
C ARG A 109 -5.05 30.42 16.39
N HIS A 110 -4.34 29.82 15.46
CA HIS A 110 -4.34 30.23 14.06
C HIS A 110 -4.50 29.03 13.14
N HIS A 111 -4.83 29.30 11.88
CA HIS A 111 -4.91 28.29 10.85
C HIS A 111 -3.64 28.34 10.00
N GLU A 112 -2.98 27.20 9.86
CA GLU A 112 -1.85 27.03 8.96
C GLU A 112 -2.24 26.17 7.77
N VAL A 113 -1.76 26.56 6.58
CA VAL A 113 -1.97 25.81 5.35
C VAL A 113 -0.73 25.00 5.05
N ILE A 114 -0.87 23.67 5.14
CA ILE A 114 0.18 22.73 4.75
C ILE A 114 -0.12 22.24 3.33
N HIS A 115 0.86 22.38 2.45
CA HIS A 115 0.79 21.83 1.10
C HIS A 115 1.26 20.38 1.10
N ALA A 116 0.45 19.50 0.53
CA ALA A 116 0.77 18.08 0.41
C ALA A 116 0.51 17.59 -1.01
N VAL A 117 1.02 16.40 -1.31
CA VAL A 117 0.85 15.74 -2.61
C VAL A 117 -0.05 14.54 -2.43
N GLU A 118 -1.11 14.45 -3.24
CA GLU A 118 -1.90 13.24 -3.41
C GLU A 118 -1.51 12.50 -4.67
N HIS A 119 -1.51 11.17 -4.59
CA HIS A 119 -1.34 10.32 -5.76
C HIS A 119 -2.69 10.15 -6.44
N VAL A 120 -2.72 10.27 -7.77
CA VAL A 120 -3.92 10.15 -8.60
C VAL A 120 -3.93 8.82 -9.35
N LYS A 121 -2.75 8.33 -9.76
CA LYS A 121 -2.59 7.08 -10.50
C LYS A 121 -1.28 6.39 -10.12
N CYS A 122 -1.32 5.08 -9.97
CA CYS A 122 -0.15 4.27 -9.62
C CYS A 122 0.26 3.34 -10.76
N ALA A 123 1.54 3.01 -10.82
CA ALA A 123 2.05 1.92 -11.64
C ALA A 123 3.30 1.31 -11.00
N CYS A 124 3.73 0.17 -11.51
CA CYS A 124 5.01 -0.42 -11.14
C CYS A 124 6.13 0.39 -11.78
N VAL A 125 6.98 0.98 -10.95
CA VAL A 125 8.15 1.77 -11.33
C VAL A 125 9.40 1.09 -10.83
N ASP A 126 10.49 1.19 -11.58
CA ASP A 126 11.78 0.62 -11.17
C ASP A 126 12.33 1.44 -9.99
N LYS A 127 12.82 0.76 -8.95
CA LYS A 127 13.40 1.41 -7.75
C LYS A 127 14.51 2.39 -8.08
N ASP A 128 15.28 2.10 -9.14
CA ASP A 128 16.46 2.88 -9.52
C ASP A 128 16.12 4.09 -10.42
N LYS A 129 14.88 4.17 -10.91
CA LYS A 129 14.36 5.32 -11.67
C LYS A 129 13.55 6.19 -10.72
N GLU A 130 14.26 6.73 -9.73
CA GLU A 130 13.78 7.81 -8.86
C GLU A 130 13.02 8.87 -9.66
N PRO A 131 11.80 9.20 -9.21
CA PRO A 131 11.68 10.41 -8.41
C PRO A 131 10.82 10.14 -7.17
N PHE A 132 11.38 9.52 -6.14
CA PHE A 132 10.90 9.75 -4.77
C PHE A 132 11.53 11.05 -4.28
N GLN A 133 11.04 12.17 -4.83
CA GLN A 133 11.26 13.44 -4.17
C GLN A 133 10.67 13.34 -2.77
N ASN A 134 11.57 13.43 -1.79
CA ASN A 134 11.28 13.71 -0.40
C ASN A 134 10.13 14.73 -0.31
N PHE A 135 8.97 14.26 0.13
CA PHE A 135 7.90 15.09 0.66
C PHE A 135 7.40 14.39 1.92
#